data_AF-A0A5J4Q7J7-F1
#
_entry.id   AF-A0A5J4Q7J7-F1
#
_cell.length_a   1.000
_cell.length_b   1.000
_cell.length_c   1.000
_cell.angle_alpha   90.00
_cell.angle_beta   90.00
_cell.angle_gamma   90.00
#
_symmetry.space_group_name_H-M   'P 1'
#
loop_
_entity.id
_entity.type
_entity.pdbx_description
1 polymer ?
#
loop_
_entity_poly.entity_id
_entity_poly.type
_entity_poly.pdbx_seq_one_letter_code
_entity_poly.pdbx_strand_id
1 'polypeptide(L)'
;MKDTISANDERGYEYLLNWFAFIVQNVGKKTETAIILKGLQGIGKNVFTNVLCELLAGYSSKNITDIDDFVGKFNTAIENKMLAIANEMKNFGDSRMSNMDALKSIITEDSFVINEKYVPKHE
;
A
#
# COMPACT_ATOMS: atom_id res chain seq x y z
N MET A 1 1.42 -7.78 -17.89
CA MET A 1 1.74 -6.61 -17.03
C MET A 1 1.98 -5.39 -17.89
N LYS A 2 2.93 -5.42 -18.85
CA LYS A 2 3.15 -4.34 -19.82
C LYS A 2 1.90 -4.02 -20.64
N ASP A 3 1.24 -5.06 -21.14
CA ASP A 3 0.01 -5.05 -21.92
C ASP A 3 -1.25 -4.72 -21.08
N THR A 4 -1.38 -5.33 -19.90
CA THR A 4 -2.62 -5.27 -19.09
C THR A 4 -2.64 -4.16 -18.05
N ILE A 5 -1.57 -3.98 -17.28
CA ILE A 5 -1.51 -3.02 -16.16
C ILE A 5 -1.00 -1.66 -16.65
N SER A 6 0.02 -1.67 -17.51
CA SER A 6 0.62 -0.46 -18.07
C SER A 6 0.00 -0.05 -19.40
N ALA A 7 -0.95 -0.81 -19.96
CA ALA A 7 -1.62 -0.51 -21.24
C ALA A 7 -0.65 -0.20 -22.40
N ASN A 8 0.46 -0.94 -22.48
CA ASN A 8 1.60 -0.75 -23.38
C ASN A 8 2.38 0.57 -23.21
N ASP A 9 2.13 1.35 -22.16
CA ASP A 9 3.01 2.45 -21.76
C ASP A 9 4.32 1.89 -21.20
N GLU A 10 5.38 2.05 -21.97
CA GLU A 10 6.71 1.56 -21.64
C GLU A 10 7.27 2.24 -20.38
N ARG A 11 6.99 3.55 -20.21
CA ARG A 11 7.48 4.31 -19.05
C ARG A 11 6.83 3.83 -17.76
N GLY A 12 5.50 3.70 -17.75
CA GLY A 12 4.77 3.18 -16.61
C GLY A 12 5.15 1.74 -16.27
N TYR A 13 5.39 0.91 -17.29
CA TYR A 13 5.88 -0.46 -17.10
C TYR A 13 7.26 -0.50 -16.45
N GLU A 14 8.23 0.24 -16.98
CA GLU A 14 9.59 0.32 -16.42
C GLU A 14 9.59 0.88 -15.00
N TYR A 15 8.79 1.92 -14.74
CA TYR A 15 8.66 2.47 -13.39
C TYR A 15 8.12 1.44 -12.40
N LEU A 16 7.05 0.72 -12.75
CA LEU A 16 6.49 -0.34 -11.90
C LEU A 16 7.51 -1.46 -11.62
N LEU A 17 8.25 -1.86 -12.66
CA LEU A 17 9.26 -2.90 -12.54
C LEU A 17 10.43 -2.47 -11.64
N ASN A 18 10.92 -1.24 -11.81
CA ASN A 18 11.99 -0.68 -10.98
C ASN A 18 11.54 -0.46 -9.54
N TRP A 19 10.30 -0.01 -9.33
CA TRP A 19 9.72 0.13 -8.00
C TRP A 19 9.65 -1.21 -7.27
N PHE A 20 9.22 -2.27 -7.98
CA PHE A 20 9.24 -3.62 -7.43
C PHE A 20 10.67 -4.11 -7.12
N ALA A 21 11.60 -3.93 -8.06
CA ALA A 21 12.99 -4.30 -7.87
C ALA A 21 13.59 -3.59 -6.63
N PHE A 22 13.26 -2.32 -6.42
CA PHE A 22 13.69 -1.57 -5.25
C PHE A 22 13.22 -2.21 -3.95
N ILE A 23 11.95 -2.60 -3.83
CA ILE A 23 11.40 -3.22 -2.61
C ILE A 23 12.13 -4.52 -2.27
N VAL A 24 12.38 -5.36 -3.28
CA VAL A 24 13.06 -6.66 -3.07
C VAL A 24 14.54 -6.48 -2.75
N GLN A 25 15.21 -5.52 -3.38
CA GLN A 25 16.65 -5.29 -3.21
C GLN A 25 16.98 -4.45 -1.97
N ASN A 26 16.05 -3.62 -1.49
CA ASN A 26 16.24 -2.69 -0.37
C ASN A 26 15.27 -3.01 0.78
N VAL A 27 15.40 -4.22 1.33
CA VAL A 27 14.57 -4.67 2.45
C VAL A 27 14.63 -3.69 3.62
N GLY A 28 13.47 -3.37 4.20
CA GLY A 28 13.34 -2.43 5.32
C GLY A 28 13.35 -0.96 4.94
N LYS A 29 13.54 -0.61 3.65
CA LYS A 29 13.45 0.79 3.19
C LYS A 29 12.08 1.11 2.64
N LYS A 30 11.53 2.27 3.00
CA LYS A 30 10.33 2.80 2.39
C LYS A 30 10.62 3.25 0.96
N THR A 31 9.64 3.08 0.08
CA THR A 31 9.67 3.58 -1.30
C THR A 31 9.30 5.06 -1.38
N GLU A 32 8.77 5.63 -0.29
CA GLU A 32 8.25 7.01 -0.19
C GLU A 32 7.20 7.33 -1.26
N THR A 33 6.62 6.29 -1.87
CA THR A 33 5.74 6.38 -3.02
C THR A 33 4.65 5.32 -2.92
N ALA A 34 3.42 5.72 -3.23
CA ALA A 34 2.28 4.82 -3.35
C ALA A 34 1.81 4.76 -4.81
N ILE A 35 1.63 3.54 -5.32
CA ILE A 35 1.19 3.30 -6.70
C ILE A 35 -0.33 3.13 -6.74
N ILE A 36 -0.99 3.89 -7.60
CA ILE A 36 -2.43 3.81 -7.83
C ILE A 36 -2.68 3.07 -9.15
N LEU A 37 -3.27 1.88 -9.06
CA LEU A 37 -3.70 1.11 -10.23
C LEU A 37 -5.18 1.39 -10.53
N LYS A 38 -5.46 2.18 -11.57
CA LYS A 38 -6.82 2.51 -12.02
C LYS A 38 -7.14 1.80 -13.32
N GLY A 39 -8.33 1.20 -13.37
CA GLY A 39 -8.87 0.58 -14.59
C GLY A 39 -10.12 -0.24 -14.27
N LEU A 40 -10.71 -0.87 -15.27
CA LEU A 40 -11.92 -1.67 -15.10
C LEU A 40 -11.70 -2.86 -14.14
N GLN A 41 -12.78 -3.37 -13.56
CA GLN A 41 -12.74 -4.62 -12.81
C GLN A 41 -12.40 -5.77 -13.77
N GLY A 42 -11.67 -6.78 -13.28
CA GLY A 42 -11.30 -7.96 -14.07
C GLY A 42 -10.04 -7.82 -14.95
N ILE A 43 -9.39 -6.66 -14.99
CA ILE A 43 -8.15 -6.45 -15.79
C ILE A 43 -6.87 -7.05 -15.18
N GLY A 44 -7.00 -7.77 -14.05
CA GLY A 44 -5.87 -8.43 -13.38
C GLY A 44 -5.13 -7.59 -12.34
N LYS A 45 -5.67 -6.45 -11.88
CA LYS A 45 -5.05 -5.64 -10.79
C LYS A 45 -4.73 -6.48 -9.55
N ASN A 46 -5.69 -7.28 -9.08
CA ASN A 46 -5.51 -8.13 -7.90
C ASN A 46 -4.55 -9.30 -8.17
N VAL A 47 -4.50 -9.81 -9.41
CA VAL A 47 -3.54 -10.85 -9.78
C VAL A 47 -2.12 -10.31 -9.63
N PHE A 48 -1.89 -9.09 -10.10
CA PHE A 48 -0.60 -8.41 -9.97
C PHE A 48 -0.22 -8.19 -8.49
N THR A 49 -1.11 -7.61 -7.67
CA THR A 49 -0.80 -7.34 -6.26
C THR A 49 -0.67 -8.63 -5.44
N ASN A 50 -1.41 -9.69 -5.75
CA ASN A 50 -1.32 -10.97 -5.05
C ASN A 50 0.07 -11.60 -5.17
N VAL A 51 0.68 -11.56 -6.36
CA VAL A 51 2.04 -12.06 -6.58
C VAL A 51 3.04 -11.30 -5.71
N LEU A 52 2.94 -9.98 -5.65
CA LEU A 52 3.81 -9.15 -4.81
C LEU A 52 3.67 -9.51 -3.32
N CYS A 53 2.44 -9.71 -2.86
CA CYS A 53 2.20 -10.08 -1.48
C CYS A 53 2.65 -11.52 -1.16
N GLU A 54 2.67 -12.43 -2.12
CA GLU A 54 3.24 -13.78 -1.93
C GLU A 54 4.76 -13.74 -1.81
N LEU A 55 5.42 -12.90 -2.61
CA LEU A 55 6.86 -12.68 -2.49
C LEU A 55 7.24 -12.03 -1.15
N LEU A 56 6.36 -11.19 -0.61
CA LEU A 56 6.51 -10.53 0.69
C LEU A 56 5.62 -11.17 1.76
N ALA A 57 5.44 -12.50 1.73
CA ALA A 57 4.61 -13.20 2.70
C ALA A 57 5.06 -12.89 4.13
N GLY A 58 4.11 -12.58 5.02
CA GLY A 58 4.36 -12.11 6.40
C GLY A 58 4.58 -10.59 6.51
N TYR A 59 5.20 -9.98 5.50
CA TYR A 59 5.50 -8.54 5.44
C TYR A 59 4.55 -7.76 4.54
N SER A 60 3.44 -8.35 4.10
CA SER A 60 2.44 -7.68 3.28
C SER A 60 1.02 -7.83 3.79
N SER A 61 0.19 -6.84 3.48
CA SER A 61 -1.24 -6.82 3.77
C SER A 61 -2.02 -6.79 2.45
N LYS A 62 -2.64 -7.93 2.09
CA LYS A 62 -3.18 -8.19 0.73
C LYS A 62 -4.44 -7.42 0.35
N ASN A 63 -5.24 -6.94 1.29
CA ASN A 63 -6.56 -6.39 0.97
C ASN A 63 -7.14 -5.52 2.10
N ILE A 64 -6.57 -4.34 2.31
CA ILE A 64 -7.14 -3.34 3.21
C ILE A 64 -8.23 -2.59 2.46
N THR A 65 -9.47 -2.68 2.93
CA THR A 65 -10.65 -2.08 2.25
C THR A 65 -11.23 -0.89 2.99
N ASP A 66 -10.84 -0.69 4.25
CA ASP A 66 -11.24 0.46 5.05
C ASP A 66 -10.03 1.38 5.24
N ILE A 67 -10.24 2.69 5.09
CA ILE A 67 -9.19 3.66 5.36
C ILE A 67 -8.86 3.74 6.86
N ASP A 68 -9.82 3.40 7.72
CA ASP A 68 -9.62 3.38 9.16
C ASP A 68 -8.56 2.36 9.60
N ASP A 69 -8.29 1.33 8.80
CA ASP A 69 -7.20 0.38 9.06
C ASP A 69 -5.81 1.01 8.82
N PHE A 70 -5.73 2.12 8.06
CA PHE A 70 -4.52 2.91 7.89
C PHE A 70 -4.42 4.06 8.89
N VAL A 71 -5.49 4.87 8.99
CA VAL A 71 -5.45 6.19 9.66
C VAL A 71 -6.35 6.26 10.89
N GLY A 72 -7.15 5.23 11.12
CA GLY A 72 -8.12 5.18 12.20
C GLY A 72 -7.46 4.90 13.55
N LYS A 73 -8.32 4.63 14.55
CA LYS A 73 -7.85 4.43 15.92
C LYS A 73 -6.93 3.23 16.05
N PHE A 74 -7.17 2.13 15.32
CA PHE A 74 -6.35 0.92 15.40
C PHE A 74 -5.80 0.62 14.00
N ASN A 75 -4.48 0.60 13.88
CA ASN A 75 -3.76 0.58 12.59
C ASN A 75 -2.71 -0.54 12.53
N THR A 76 -2.91 -1.63 13.28
CA THR A 76 -2.01 -2.78 13.30
C THR A 76 -1.96 -3.53 11.96
N ALA A 77 -2.92 -3.27 11.05
CA ALA A 77 -2.93 -3.83 9.71
C ALA A 77 -1.70 -3.44 8.87
N ILE A 78 -1.04 -2.31 9.20
CA ILE A 78 0.16 -1.81 8.52
C ILE A 78 1.43 -1.91 9.36
N GLU A 79 1.33 -2.42 10.59
CA GLU A 79 2.47 -2.64 11.47
C GLU A 79 3.42 -3.69 10.89
N ASN A 80 4.73 -3.38 10.89
CA ASN A 80 5.79 -4.27 10.41
C ASN A 80 5.56 -4.77 8.96
N LYS A 81 4.90 -3.95 8.12
CA LYS A 81 4.63 -4.26 6.70
C LYS A 81 5.53 -3.47 5.77
N MET A 82 6.06 -4.18 4.76
CA MET A 82 6.76 -3.62 3.61
C MET A 82 5.81 -3.21 2.48
N LEU A 83 4.63 -3.86 2.39
CA LEU A 83 3.65 -3.62 1.34
C LEU A 83 2.22 -3.71 1.87
N ALA A 84 1.44 -2.65 1.68
CA ALA A 84 0.02 -2.64 2.01
C ALA A 84 -0.80 -2.39 0.75
N ILE A 85 -1.75 -3.27 0.46
CA ILE A 85 -2.65 -3.15 -0.70
C ILE A 85 -3.98 -2.58 -0.22
N ALA A 86 -4.22 -1.32 -0.58
CA ALA A 86 -5.49 -0.65 -0.36
C ALA A 86 -6.42 -0.90 -1.55
N ASN A 87 -7.43 -1.77 -1.38
CA ASN A 87 -8.34 -2.14 -2.45
C ASN A 87 -9.73 -1.57 -2.19
N GLU A 88 -10.26 -0.79 -3.14
CA GLU A 88 -11.61 -0.19 -3.04
C GLU A 88 -11.88 0.50 -1.68
N MET A 89 -10.95 1.38 -1.26
CA MET A 89 -11.05 2.09 0.02
C MET A 89 -12.40 2.77 0.20
N LYS A 90 -13.15 2.29 1.19
CA LYS A 90 -14.43 2.86 1.64
C LYS A 90 -14.14 4.08 2.53
N ASN A 91 -15.19 4.86 2.83
CA ASN A 91 -15.15 5.94 3.82
C ASN A 91 -14.20 7.12 3.54
N PHE A 92 -13.76 7.31 2.29
CA PHE A 92 -12.90 8.45 1.90
C PHE A 92 -13.65 9.81 1.79
N GLY A 93 -14.92 9.89 2.21
CA GLY A 93 -15.84 11.00 1.92
C GLY A 93 -15.75 12.19 2.88
N ASP A 94 -16.15 11.99 4.14
CA ASP A 94 -16.36 13.10 5.08
C ASP A 94 -15.06 13.65 5.71
N SER A 95 -14.02 12.82 5.79
CA SER A 95 -12.70 13.13 6.36
C SER A 95 -11.57 13.07 5.33
N ARG A 96 -11.90 13.29 4.05
CA ARG A 96 -10.97 13.13 2.92
C ARG A 96 -9.62 13.82 3.12
N MET A 97 -9.64 15.08 3.59
CA MET A 97 -8.41 15.87 3.73
C MET A 97 -7.50 15.32 4.82
N SER A 98 -8.04 15.09 6.02
CA SER A 98 -7.28 14.55 7.16
C SER A 98 -6.74 13.15 6.86
N ASN A 99 -7.53 12.30 6.20
CA ASN A 99 -7.09 10.97 5.81
C ASN A 99 -5.95 11.04 4.79
N MET A 100 -5.98 12.01 3.89
CA MET A 100 -4.93 12.19 2.88
C MET A 100 -3.62 12.65 3.52
N ASP A 101 -3.67 13.54 4.52
CA ASP A 101 -2.46 13.98 5.23
C ASP A 101 -1.86 12.86 6.09
N ALA A 102 -2.70 12.06 6.76
CA ALA A 102 -2.25 10.88 7.47
C ALA A 102 -1.62 9.83 6.53
N LEU A 103 -2.23 9.57 5.36
CA LEU A 103 -1.65 8.67 4.36
C LEU A 103 -0.30 9.17 3.83
N LYS A 104 -0.14 10.47 3.58
CA LYS A 104 1.16 11.05 3.18
C LYS A 104 2.21 10.75 4.24
N SER A 105 1.91 11.03 5.50
CA SER A 105 2.82 10.77 6.62
C SER A 105 3.20 9.28 6.71
N ILE A 106 2.22 8.37 6.60
CA ILE A 106 2.50 6.92 6.59
C ILE A 106 3.43 6.53 5.43
N ILE A 107 3.29 7.16 4.26
CA ILE A 107 4.12 6.87 3.08
C ILE A 107 5.54 7.41 3.23
N THR A 108 5.72 8.61 3.79
CA THR A 108 7.00 9.36 3.72
C THR A 108 7.81 9.38 5.02
N GLU A 109 7.17 9.30 6.18
CA GLU A 109 7.88 9.38 7.47
C GLU A 109 8.60 8.05 7.80
N ASP A 110 9.72 8.12 8.51
CA ASP A 110 10.49 6.92 8.89
C ASP A 110 9.74 6.03 9.89
N SER A 111 9.03 6.63 10.84
CA SER A 111 8.19 5.95 11.84
C SER A 111 6.80 6.57 11.91
N PHE A 112 5.85 5.80 12.43
CA PHE A 112 4.51 6.28 12.75
C PHE A 112 3.94 5.49 13.92
N VAL A 113 3.02 6.10 14.67
CA VAL A 113 2.46 5.47 15.86
C VAL A 113 1.53 4.32 15.50
N ILE A 114 1.81 3.15 16.07
CA ILE A 114 0.93 1.98 16.09
C ILE A 114 0.08 2.01 17.36
N ASN A 115 -1.22 1.81 17.16
CA ASN A 115 -2.17 1.66 18.25
C ASN A 115 -2.87 0.31 18.13
N GLU A 116 -2.42 -0.65 18.93
CA GLU A 116 -3.03 -1.96 19.08
C GLU A 116 -4.06 -1.96 20.20
N LYS A 117 -5.13 -2.75 20.04
CA LYS A 117 -6.20 -2.81 21.04
C LYS A 117 -5.70 -3.45 22.32
N TYR A 118 -5.89 -2.75 23.45
CA TYR A 118 -5.45 -3.16 24.79
C TYR A 118 -3.93 -3.17 25.01
N VAL A 119 -3.15 -2.57 24.09
CA VAL A 119 -1.70 -2.43 24.20
C VAL A 119 -1.35 -0.94 24.23
N PRO A 120 -0.32 -0.51 24.98
CA PRO A 120 0.18 0.86 24.89
C PRO A 120 0.62 1.20 23.47
N LYS A 121 0.37 2.45 23.07
CA LYS A 121 0.85 2.96 21.79
C LYS A 121 2.37 2.86 21.72
N HIS A 122 2.87 2.49 20.55
CA HIS A 122 4.29 2.35 20.26
C HIS A 122 4.57 2.79 18.82
N GLU A 123 5.83 2.85 18.43
CA GLU A 123 6.29 3.11 17.06
C GLU A 123 6.97 1.87 16.50
#